data_AF-A0A4S4ZWR3-F1
#
_entry.id   AF-A0A4S4ZWR3-F1
#
_cell.length_a   1.000
_cell.length_b   1.000
_cell.length_c   1.000
_cell.angle_alpha   90.00
_cell.angle_beta   90.00
_cell.angle_gamma   90.00
#
_symmetry.space_group_name_H-M   'P 1'
#
loop_
_entity.id
_entity.type
_entity.pdbx_description
1 polymer ?
#
loop_
_entity_poly.entity_id
_entity_poly.type
_entity_poly.pdbx_seq_one_letter_code
_entity_poly.pdbx_strand_id
1 'polypeptide(L)'
;MAKHKFEVPPDSGQDHGQQQAAEDLSEEATGLDGTPVEQLQEERAERLDPRNRPENAEVDNTDRELDVEKGMFTDESGYEDAPRKYPPADEQGA
;
A
#
# COMPACT_ATOMS: atom_id res chain seq x y z
N MET A 1 -14.08 -42.36 13.66
CA MET A 1 -14.02 -40.90 13.44
C MET A 1 -12.64 -40.56 12.89
N ALA A 2 -12.54 -40.35 11.57
CA ALA A 2 -11.27 -40.02 10.92
C ALA A 2 -10.99 -38.52 11.12
N LYS A 3 -9.92 -38.20 11.83
CA LYS A 3 -9.42 -36.82 11.96
C LYS A 3 -8.72 -36.47 10.64
N HIS A 4 -9.39 -35.70 9.77
CA HIS A 4 -8.71 -35.08 8.64
C HIS A 4 -7.76 -34.02 9.17
N LYS A 5 -6.45 -34.26 9.03
CA LYS A 5 -5.44 -33.22 9.13
C LYS A 5 -5.60 -32.34 7.89
N PHE A 6 -6.01 -31.10 8.11
CA PHE A 6 -5.93 -30.07 7.08
C PHE A 6 -4.45 -29.65 7.03
N GLU A 7 -3.73 -30.18 6.04
CA GLU A 7 -2.34 -29.84 5.78
C GLU A 7 -2.36 -28.62 4.86
N VAL A 8 -1.92 -27.47 5.37
CA VAL A 8 -1.78 -26.24 4.58
C VAL A 8 -0.63 -26.49 3.61
N PRO A 9 -0.84 -26.42 2.28
CA PRO A 9 0.26 -26.57 1.32
C PRO A 9 1.31 -25.48 1.59
N PRO A 10 2.60 -25.74 1.30
CA PRO A 10 3.61 -24.70 1.41
C PRO A 10 3.15 -23.54 0.54
N ASP A 11 3.05 -22.36 1.16
CA ASP A 11 2.80 -21.09 0.51
C ASP A 11 3.80 -20.97 -0.64
N SER A 12 3.34 -21.31 -1.85
CA SER A 12 4.06 -20.98 -3.05
C SER A 12 4.02 -19.47 -3.06
N GLY A 13 5.09 -18.84 -2.56
CA GLY A 13 5.30 -17.40 -2.50
C GLY A 13 5.25 -16.80 -3.90
N GLN A 14 4.07 -16.84 -4.50
CA GLN A 14 3.64 -15.93 -5.53
C GLN A 14 3.51 -14.61 -4.81
N ASP A 15 4.67 -13.97 -4.64
CA ASP A 15 4.78 -12.54 -4.56
C ASP A 15 3.84 -11.99 -5.64
N HIS A 16 2.66 -11.54 -5.24
CA HIS A 16 1.80 -10.69 -6.05
C HIS A 16 2.44 -9.30 -6.13
N GLY A 17 3.74 -9.27 -6.45
CA GLY A 17 4.45 -8.12 -6.94
C GLY A 17 3.87 -7.82 -8.29
N GLN A 18 2.93 -6.86 -8.30
CA GLN A 18 2.43 -6.22 -9.50
C GLN A 18 3.60 -5.55 -10.24
N GLN A 19 4.37 -6.33 -10.99
CA GLN A 19 5.44 -5.83 -11.86
C GLN A 19 5.08 -5.97 -13.35
N GLN A 20 3.94 -6.57 -13.70
CA GLN A 20 3.63 -6.95 -15.09
C GLN A 20 2.47 -6.20 -15.76
N ALA A 21 1.87 -5.19 -15.12
CA ALA A 21 0.75 -4.46 -15.75
C ALA A 21 1.19 -3.36 -16.74
N ALA A 22 2.48 -3.04 -16.82
CA ALA A 22 2.98 -1.92 -17.62
C ALA A 22 3.22 -2.27 -19.11
N GLU A 23 3.34 -3.56 -19.45
CA GLU A 23 3.85 -3.99 -20.77
C GLU A 23 2.77 -4.17 -21.85
N ASP A 24 1.47 -4.06 -21.52
CA ASP A 24 0.35 -4.29 -22.47
C ASP A 24 -0.53 -3.04 -22.67
N LEU A 25 0.10 -1.85 -22.66
CA LEU A 25 -0.57 -0.60 -23.03
C LEU A 25 -0.12 -0.20 -24.44
N SER A 26 -1.07 0.09 -25.34
CA SER A 26 -0.76 0.52 -26.70
C SER A 26 0.03 1.83 -26.72
N GLU A 27 0.95 2.01 -27.67
CA GLU A 27 1.72 3.25 -27.88
C GLU A 27 0.83 4.50 -28.10
N GLU A 28 -0.44 4.31 -28.52
CA GLU A 28 -1.42 5.38 -28.69
C GLU A 28 -2.26 5.66 -27.42
N ALA A 29 -2.03 4.92 -26.32
CA ALA A 29 -2.78 5.10 -25.09
C ALA A 29 -2.43 6.43 -24.42
N THR A 30 -3.44 7.07 -23.84
CA THR A 30 -3.29 8.34 -23.12
C THR A 30 -3.94 8.26 -21.73
N GLY A 31 -3.42 9.07 -20.80
CA GLY A 31 -4.00 9.28 -19.48
C GLY A 31 -5.32 10.05 -19.53
N LEU A 32 -5.96 10.21 -18.37
CA LEU A 32 -7.21 10.97 -18.21
C LEU A 32 -7.11 12.43 -18.68
N ASP A 33 -5.91 12.98 -18.63
CA ASP A 33 -5.54 14.33 -19.03
C ASP A 33 -5.04 14.43 -20.49
N GLY A 34 -5.01 13.31 -21.21
CA GLY A 34 -4.48 13.23 -22.57
C GLY A 34 -2.96 13.08 -22.65
N THR A 35 -2.26 12.93 -21.52
CA THR A 35 -0.81 12.71 -21.50
C THR A 35 -0.48 11.33 -22.10
N PRO A 36 0.48 11.21 -23.03
CA PRO A 36 0.87 9.91 -23.59
C PRO A 36 1.32 8.94 -22.50
N VAL A 37 0.88 7.68 -22.58
CA VAL A 37 1.23 6.66 -21.59
C VAL A 37 2.73 6.44 -21.51
N GLU A 38 3.47 6.54 -22.61
CA GLU A 38 4.94 6.44 -22.59
C GLU A 38 5.59 7.45 -21.63
N GLN A 39 5.13 8.70 -21.66
CA GLN A 39 5.63 9.75 -20.76
C GLN A 39 5.31 9.41 -19.30
N LEU A 40 4.08 8.94 -19.03
CA LEU A 40 3.69 8.51 -17.69
C LEU A 40 4.53 7.33 -17.19
N GLN A 41 4.92 6.41 -18.07
CA GLN A 41 5.76 5.26 -17.71
C GLN A 41 7.20 5.67 -17.45
N GLU A 42 7.75 6.61 -18.22
CA GLU A 42 9.07 7.21 -17.96
C GLU A 42 9.08 7.92 -16.60
N GLU A 43 8.10 8.80 -16.33
CA GLU A 43 7.97 9.49 -15.04
C GLU A 43 7.78 8.50 -13.88
N ARG A 44 7.01 7.43 -14.10
CA ARG A 44 6.83 6.36 -13.12
C ARG A 44 8.14 5.63 -12.85
N ALA A 45 8.89 5.29 -13.90
CA ALA A 45 10.18 4.61 -13.76
C ALA A 45 11.17 5.48 -12.97
N GLU A 46 11.21 6.79 -13.24
CA GLU A 46 12.04 7.73 -12.49
C GLU A 46 11.61 7.81 -11.01
N ARG A 47 10.30 7.94 -10.74
CA ARG A 47 9.78 8.04 -9.36
C ARG A 47 9.96 6.78 -8.54
N LEU A 48 9.90 5.61 -9.18
CA LEU A 48 10.07 4.31 -8.53
C LEU A 48 11.53 3.87 -8.45
N ASP A 49 12.46 4.59 -9.09
CA ASP A 49 13.89 4.28 -9.01
C ASP A 49 14.38 4.37 -7.55
N PRO A 50 14.96 3.31 -6.98
CA PRO A 50 15.47 3.32 -5.61
C PRO A 50 16.50 4.43 -5.34
N ARG A 51 17.23 4.88 -6.37
CA ARG A 51 18.22 5.96 -6.27
C ARG A 51 17.56 7.34 -6.08
N ASN A 52 16.31 7.47 -6.50
CA ASN A 52 15.51 8.67 -6.33
C ASN A 52 14.67 8.64 -5.04
N ARG A 53 14.75 7.54 -4.27
CA ARG A 53 14.12 7.45 -2.96
C ARG A 53 14.92 8.29 -1.95
N PRO A 54 14.29 9.22 -1.20
CA PRO A 54 14.98 9.98 -0.16
C PRO A 54 15.56 9.07 0.93
N GLU A 55 16.65 9.51 1.56
CA GLU A 55 17.19 8.83 2.73
C GLU A 55 16.14 8.78 3.86
N ASN A 56 16.05 7.64 4.55
CA ASN A 56 15.05 7.37 5.60
C ASN A 56 13.58 7.46 5.14
N ALA A 57 13.31 7.35 3.83
CA ALA A 57 11.93 7.28 3.33
C ALA A 57 11.22 5.96 3.63
N GLU A 58 11.92 4.95 4.14
CA GLU A 58 11.28 3.73 4.66
C GLU A 58 11.11 3.90 6.16
N VAL A 59 9.85 3.92 6.62
CA VAL A 59 9.48 3.92 8.03
C VAL A 59 8.80 2.59 8.31
N ASP A 60 9.38 1.80 9.21
CA ASP A 60 8.78 0.55 9.66
C ASP A 60 7.67 0.84 10.67
N ASN A 61 6.44 0.48 10.31
CA ASN A 61 5.26 0.60 11.17
C ASN A 61 4.68 -0.77 11.55
N THR A 62 5.38 -1.87 11.29
CA THR A 62 4.85 -3.24 11.42
C THR A 62 4.41 -3.57 12.85
N ASP A 63 5.15 -3.08 13.84
CA ASP A 63 4.87 -3.32 15.26
C ASP A 63 4.14 -2.16 15.95
N ARG A 64 3.66 -1.17 15.19
CA ARG A 64 3.00 0.03 15.73
C ARG A 64 1.49 -0.09 15.59
N GLU A 65 0.78 0.18 16.69
CA GLU A 65 -0.68 0.18 16.70
C GLU A 65 -1.21 1.56 16.28
N LEU A 66 -2.04 1.59 15.24
CA LEU A 66 -2.72 2.81 14.78
C LEU A 66 -4.13 2.87 15.37
N ASP A 67 -4.42 3.89 16.19
CA ASP A 67 -5.79 4.19 16.58
C ASP A 67 -6.47 4.92 15.42
N VAL A 68 -7.36 4.20 14.72
CA VAL A 68 -8.08 4.71 13.54
C VAL A 68 -9.02 5.87 13.89
N GLU A 69 -9.58 5.89 15.11
CA GLU A 69 -10.52 6.92 15.52
C GLU A 69 -9.82 8.26 15.82
N LYS A 70 -8.63 8.19 16.40
CA LYS A 70 -7.77 9.37 16.62
C LYS A 70 -6.92 9.71 15.40
N GLY A 71 -6.65 8.74 14.53
CA GLY A 71 -5.77 8.87 13.37
C GLY A 71 -4.30 9.09 13.76
N MET A 72 -3.88 8.52 14.89
CA MET A 72 -2.50 8.61 15.40
C MET A 72 -2.06 7.27 15.97
N PHE A 73 -0.76 7.02 16.01
CA PHE A 73 -0.24 5.80 16.64
C PHE A 73 -0.34 5.90 18.16
N THR A 74 -0.57 4.77 18.83
CA THR A 74 -0.74 4.73 20.29
C THR A 74 0.54 5.06 21.05
N ASP A 75 1.70 4.93 20.39
CA ASP A 75 3.02 5.24 20.94
C ASP A 75 3.47 6.69 20.70
N GLU A 76 2.67 7.48 19.98
CA GLU A 76 3.01 8.83 19.58
C GLU A 76 2.78 9.85 20.71
N SER A 77 3.65 10.86 20.81
CA SER A 77 3.52 11.88 21.84
C SER A 77 2.21 12.67 21.67
N GLY A 78 1.44 12.79 22.76
CA GLY A 78 0.15 13.47 22.73
C GLY A 78 -1.04 12.58 22.35
N TYR A 79 -0.83 11.26 22.17
CA TYR A 79 -1.91 10.30 21.93
C TYR A 79 -3.02 10.34 22.99
N GLU A 80 -2.66 10.45 24.26
CA GLU A 80 -3.61 10.49 25.39
C GLU A 80 -4.59 11.67 25.28
N ASP A 81 -4.08 12.85 24.89
CA ASP A 81 -4.85 14.09 24.80
C ASP A 81 -5.51 14.30 23.43
N ALA A 82 -5.22 13.43 22.46
CA ALA A 82 -5.70 13.60 21.09
C ALA A 82 -7.21 13.37 20.97
N PRO A 83 -7.94 14.28 20.31
CA PRO A 83 -9.36 14.12 20.10
C PRO A 83 -9.63 13.02 19.07
N ARG A 84 -10.75 12.33 19.25
CA ARG A 84 -11.31 11.45 18.22
C ARG A 84 -11.75 12.28 17.02
N LYS A 85 -11.03 12.14 15.90
CA LYS A 85 -11.22 12.93 14.68
C LYS A 85 -12.03 12.20 13.63
N TYR A 86 -11.95 10.87 13.60
CA TYR A 86 -12.55 10.04 12.58
C TYR A 86 -13.72 9.23 13.15
N PRO A 87 -14.75 8.96 12.33
CA PRO A 87 -15.81 8.04 12.71
C PRO A 87 -15.23 6.63 12.99
N PRO A 88 -15.93 5.79 13.76
CA PRO A 88 -15.43 4.43 14.01
C PRO A 88 -15.26 3.69 12.69
N ALA A 89 -14.33 2.74 12.63
CA ALA A 89 -14.03 1.99 11.41
C ALA A 89 -15.29 1.35 10.79
N ASP A 90 -16.22 0.89 11.63
CA ASP A 90 -17.49 0.27 11.20
C ASP A 90 -18.46 1.22 10.48
N GLU A 91 -18.29 2.54 10.63
CA GLU A 91 -19.12 3.57 9.99
C GLU A 91 -18.40 4.25 8.81
N GLN A 92 -17.14 3.89 8.54
CA GLN A 92 -16.36 4.38 7.42
C GLN A 92 -16.68 3.58 6.15
N GLY A 93 -17.80 3.91 5.49
CA GLY A 93 -18.19 3.31 4.21
C GLY A 93 -19.62 2.81 4.11
N ALA A 94 -20.50 3.23 5.01
CA ALA A 94 -21.95 3.10 4.85
C ALA A 94 -22.54 4.21 3.94
#